data_AF-A0A8T2WN18-F1
#
_entry.id   AF-A0A8T2WN18-F1
#
_cell.length_a   1.000
_cell.length_b   1.000
_cell.length_c   1.000
_cell.angle_alpha   90.00
_cell.angle_beta   90.00
_cell.angle_gamma   90.00
#
_symmetry.space_group_name_H-M   'P 1'
#
loop_
_entity.id
_entity.type
_entity.pdbx_description
1 polymer ?
#
loop_
_entity_poly.entity_id
_entity_poly.type
_entity_poly.pdbx_seq_one_letter_code
_entity_poly.pdbx_strand_id
1 'polypeptide(L)'
;MILSDRVQSHDLSEISPQKLDELKKLCEIQVIPYSLTLGYSYWSADHVLKQILPPGVEVPSSFETIGQIAHLNIHDELLPYKDVIAKVIYDKNYPRIKTVVNKVGAITNEFRVPKFEILAGESDMVTEVKQYGATFKLDYSLVYWNSRLEHEHIRLVSQFQRGEIICDMFAGIGPFAIPAAQKGCIVYANDLNPDSIRYLKINAEINKVDDCICAYNMDARKFISQLMEAPVCENNAECNVSMLKACEDCSVQENEESRVENTRLGVEAEEAPVTVPGNVEGAQDSNRNIHTSVAATKRPSDCCLEENGSINGDGAMDAFRRKGGKKKRMRALELPNTKPWEHVDHIVMNLPASALHFLDAFKGCIQRKDWKGPLPLIHCYCFMRANQTQELIVSEAESALNAHIQEPIFHRVRDVAPNKAMFCLSFRLPEACFKDDATNI
;
A
#
# COMPACT_ATOMS: atom_id res chain seq x y z
N MET A 1 -25.19 -12.41 -28.34
CA MET A 1 -25.61 -13.63 -29.07
C MET A 1 -25.92 -13.29 -30.53
N ILE A 2 -26.86 -12.38 -30.83
CA ILE A 2 -27.01 -11.84 -32.20
C ILE A 2 -25.75 -11.05 -32.60
N LEU A 3 -25.36 -10.09 -31.74
CA LEU A 3 -24.05 -9.45 -31.79
C LEU A 3 -23.01 -10.44 -31.26
N SER A 4 -22.48 -11.28 -32.14
CA SER A 4 -21.44 -12.27 -31.89
C SER A 4 -20.49 -12.29 -33.08
N ASP A 5 -19.20 -12.19 -32.83
CA ASP A 5 -18.11 -12.28 -33.84
C ASP A 5 -18.13 -13.60 -34.64
N ARG A 6 -18.69 -14.65 -34.02
CA ARG A 6 -18.98 -15.97 -34.61
C ARG A 6 -20.17 -16.01 -35.58
N VAL A 7 -20.95 -14.94 -35.72
CA VAL A 7 -22.06 -14.87 -36.69
C VAL A 7 -21.60 -13.97 -37.83
N GLN A 8 -21.26 -14.60 -38.95
CA GLN A 8 -20.69 -13.98 -40.15
C GLN A 8 -21.64 -14.14 -41.34
N SER A 9 -22.56 -15.11 -41.32
CA SER A 9 -23.53 -15.33 -42.40
C SER A 9 -24.69 -14.33 -42.38
N HIS A 10 -24.98 -13.74 -43.55
CA HIS A 10 -26.08 -12.77 -43.71
C HIS A 10 -27.48 -13.40 -43.64
N ASP A 11 -27.59 -14.74 -43.69
CA ASP A 11 -28.84 -15.48 -43.55
C ASP A 11 -29.14 -15.89 -42.09
N LEU A 12 -28.23 -15.57 -41.15
CA LEU A 12 -28.28 -15.98 -39.74
C LEU A 12 -28.33 -17.51 -39.53
N SER A 13 -27.85 -18.30 -40.49
CA SER A 13 -27.77 -19.77 -40.41
C SER A 13 -27.00 -20.29 -39.19
N GLU A 14 -26.10 -19.48 -38.65
CA GLU A 14 -25.29 -19.75 -37.46
C GLU A 14 -26.07 -19.54 -36.13
N ILE A 15 -27.32 -19.07 -36.20
CA ILE A 15 -28.24 -18.90 -35.05
C ILE A 15 -29.33 -19.98 -35.08
N SER A 16 -29.52 -20.67 -33.95
CA SER A 16 -30.54 -21.72 -33.79
C SER A 16 -31.96 -21.24 -34.15
N PRO A 17 -32.71 -21.93 -35.04
CA PRO A 17 -34.02 -21.46 -35.55
C PRO A 17 -35.05 -21.10 -34.47
N GLN A 18 -35.11 -21.85 -33.37
CA GLN A 18 -36.02 -21.58 -32.24
C GLN A 18 -35.87 -20.15 -31.70
N LYS A 19 -34.62 -19.69 -31.50
CA LYS A 19 -34.33 -18.33 -31.03
C LYS A 19 -34.61 -17.28 -32.10
N LEU A 20 -34.46 -17.62 -33.37
CA LEU A 20 -34.84 -16.75 -34.49
C LEU A 20 -36.35 -16.50 -34.50
N ASP A 21 -37.15 -17.53 -34.22
CA ASP A 21 -38.61 -17.44 -34.20
C ASP A 21 -39.18 -16.91 -32.87
N GLU A 22 -38.43 -17.00 -31.76
CA GLU A 22 -38.68 -16.21 -30.55
C GLU A 22 -38.47 -14.72 -30.82
N LEU A 23 -37.35 -14.37 -31.46
CA LEU A 23 -36.99 -12.99 -31.80
C LEU A 23 -38.01 -12.33 -32.75
N LYS A 24 -38.41 -13.01 -33.83
CA LYS A 24 -39.45 -12.52 -34.79
C LYS A 24 -40.82 -12.28 -34.15
N LYS A 25 -41.12 -12.87 -32.99
CA LYS A 25 -42.39 -12.64 -32.25
C LYS A 25 -42.34 -11.39 -31.37
N LEU A 26 -41.14 -10.90 -31.06
CA LEU A 26 -40.93 -9.72 -30.21
C LEU A 26 -40.80 -8.44 -31.04
N CYS A 27 -40.18 -8.50 -32.21
CA CYS A 27 -40.05 -7.36 -33.12
C CYS A 27 -39.83 -7.79 -34.59
N GLU A 28 -40.06 -6.86 -35.52
CA GLU A 28 -39.53 -6.99 -36.88
C GLU A 28 -38.01 -6.83 -36.86
N ILE A 29 -37.30 -7.71 -37.57
CA ILE A 29 -35.83 -7.78 -37.56
C ILE A 29 -35.32 -7.81 -38.99
N GLN A 30 -34.39 -6.89 -39.28
CA GLN A 30 -33.68 -6.80 -40.54
C GLN A 30 -32.20 -7.12 -40.33
N VAL A 31 -31.62 -7.96 -41.19
CA VAL A 31 -30.16 -8.11 -41.26
C VAL A 31 -29.62 -7.00 -42.16
N ILE A 32 -28.66 -6.24 -41.64
CA ILE A 32 -27.95 -5.20 -42.39
C ILE A 32 -26.44 -5.44 -42.31
N PRO A 33 -25.66 -5.25 -43.40
CA PRO A 33 -24.20 -5.26 -43.32
C PRO A 33 -23.73 -4.11 -42.42
N TYR A 34 -22.96 -4.45 -41.37
CA TYR A 34 -22.41 -3.48 -40.43
C TYR A 34 -20.89 -3.63 -40.33
N SER A 35 -20.15 -2.54 -40.57
CA SER A 35 -18.69 -2.53 -40.46
C SER A 35 -18.27 -2.09 -39.06
N LEU A 36 -17.67 -3.01 -38.29
CA LEU A 36 -17.22 -2.76 -36.92
C LEU A 36 -15.71 -2.53 -36.88
N THR A 37 -15.27 -1.28 -36.73
CA THR A 37 -13.86 -0.93 -36.61
C THR A 37 -13.35 -1.14 -35.17
N LEU A 38 -12.72 -2.29 -34.91
CA LEU A 38 -12.12 -2.63 -33.61
C LEU A 38 -10.76 -1.93 -33.39
N GLY A 39 -10.80 -0.64 -33.09
CA GLY A 39 -9.63 0.18 -32.77
C GLY A 39 -8.93 -0.18 -31.45
N TYR A 40 -7.81 0.49 -31.16
CA TYR A 40 -6.97 0.21 -30.00
C TYR A 40 -7.74 0.12 -28.66
N SER A 41 -8.75 0.95 -28.46
CA SER A 41 -9.56 0.99 -27.22
C SER A 41 -10.34 -0.29 -26.92
N TYR A 42 -10.62 -1.14 -27.92
CA TYR A 42 -11.34 -2.40 -27.74
C TYR A 42 -10.45 -3.52 -27.18
N TRP A 43 -9.19 -3.59 -27.61
CA TRP A 43 -8.29 -4.69 -27.30
C TRP A 43 -7.69 -4.57 -25.89
N SER A 44 -7.48 -5.70 -25.21
CA SER A 44 -6.82 -5.73 -23.89
C SER A 44 -5.32 -5.37 -23.99
N ALA A 45 -4.70 -5.06 -22.85
CA ALA A 45 -3.24 -4.89 -22.78
C ALA A 45 -2.50 -6.16 -23.23
N ASP A 46 -2.91 -7.31 -22.71
CA ASP A 46 -2.41 -8.64 -23.07
C ASP A 46 -2.45 -8.91 -24.59
N HIS A 47 -3.61 -8.66 -25.22
CA HIS A 47 -3.77 -8.86 -26.66
C HIS A 47 -2.85 -7.93 -27.46
N VAL A 48 -2.81 -6.64 -27.12
CA VAL A 48 -1.94 -5.67 -27.80
C VAL A 48 -0.47 -6.04 -27.67
N LEU A 49 -0.01 -6.42 -26.49
CA LEU A 49 1.39 -6.82 -26.27
C LEU A 49 1.74 -8.10 -27.04
N LYS A 50 0.83 -9.09 -27.11
CA LYS A 50 1.01 -10.32 -27.91
C LYS A 50 1.09 -10.08 -29.43
N GLN A 51 0.67 -8.91 -29.93
CA GLN A 51 0.82 -8.53 -31.35
C GLN A 51 2.05 -7.64 -31.61
N ILE A 52 2.70 -7.11 -30.57
CA ILE A 52 3.82 -6.15 -30.69
C ILE A 52 5.16 -6.78 -30.24
N LEU A 53 5.16 -7.65 -29.23
CA LEU A 53 6.37 -8.34 -28.80
C LEU A 53 6.71 -9.52 -29.74
N PRO A 54 8.00 -9.92 -29.84
CA PRO A 54 8.39 -11.03 -30.71
C PRO A 54 7.74 -12.38 -30.33
N PRO A 55 7.52 -13.28 -31.29
CA PRO A 55 7.05 -14.63 -31.02
C PRO A 55 7.96 -15.37 -30.03
N GLY A 56 7.36 -16.00 -29.01
CA GLY A 56 8.06 -16.74 -27.96
C GLY A 56 8.36 -15.95 -26.69
N VAL A 57 8.22 -14.61 -26.71
CA VAL A 57 8.37 -13.76 -25.51
C VAL A 57 7.11 -13.84 -24.64
N GLU A 58 7.26 -14.18 -23.35
CA GLU A 58 6.12 -14.19 -22.42
C GLU A 58 5.71 -12.76 -22.03
N VAL A 59 4.47 -12.39 -22.35
CA VAL A 59 3.91 -11.07 -22.02
C VAL A 59 3.59 -10.98 -20.52
N PRO A 60 3.96 -9.89 -19.81
CA PRO A 60 3.55 -9.62 -18.44
C PRO A 60 2.03 -9.68 -18.25
N SER A 61 1.55 -10.79 -17.69
CA SER A 61 0.12 -11.08 -17.51
C SER A 61 -0.53 -10.35 -16.35
N SER A 62 0.27 -9.80 -15.43
CA SER A 62 -0.20 -9.04 -14.26
C SER A 62 0.84 -8.05 -13.75
N PHE A 63 0.39 -7.03 -13.02
CA PHE A 63 1.21 -6.04 -12.35
C PHE A 63 0.60 -5.69 -10.99
N GLU A 64 1.39 -5.10 -10.08
CA GLU A 64 0.88 -4.65 -8.78
C GLU A 64 0.38 -3.21 -8.87
N THR A 65 -0.74 -2.90 -8.22
CA THR A 65 -1.30 -1.54 -8.18
C THR A 65 -1.17 -0.97 -6.77
N ILE A 66 -0.61 0.24 -6.68
CA ILE A 66 -0.42 1.01 -5.46
C ILE A 66 -1.13 2.36 -5.67
N GLY A 67 -2.45 2.35 -5.52
CA GLY A 67 -3.32 3.49 -5.79
C GLY A 67 -3.33 3.84 -7.28
N GLN A 68 -2.64 4.93 -7.65
CA GLN A 68 -2.53 5.41 -9.03
C GLN A 68 -1.21 4.96 -9.72
N ILE A 69 -0.38 4.16 -9.04
CA ILE A 69 0.90 3.65 -9.56
C ILE A 69 0.76 2.17 -9.96
N ALA A 70 1.26 1.81 -11.15
CA ALA A 70 1.42 0.44 -11.60
C ALA A 70 2.90 0.01 -11.49
N HIS A 71 3.16 -1.05 -10.73
CA HIS A 71 4.49 -1.60 -10.48
C HIS A 71 4.68 -2.90 -11.28
N LEU A 72 5.54 -2.80 -12.30
CA LEU A 72 6.00 -3.90 -13.15
C LEU A 72 7.26 -4.56 -12.55
N ASN A 73 7.41 -5.86 -12.78
CA ASN A 73 8.68 -6.57 -12.55
C ASN A 73 9.12 -7.10 -13.91
N ILE A 74 9.95 -6.34 -14.61
CA ILE A 74 10.40 -6.64 -15.97
C ILE A 74 11.69 -7.45 -15.88
N HIS A 75 11.66 -8.68 -16.37
CA HIS A 75 12.80 -9.58 -16.45
C HIS A 75 13.71 -9.24 -17.64
N ASP A 76 14.96 -9.74 -17.62
CA ASP A 76 16.02 -9.32 -18.56
C ASP A 76 15.63 -9.47 -20.04
N GLU A 77 14.91 -10.54 -20.40
CA GLU A 77 14.37 -10.80 -21.75
C GLU A 77 13.37 -9.73 -22.23
N LEU A 78 12.71 -9.05 -21.30
CA LEU A 78 11.68 -8.02 -21.53
C LEU A 78 12.24 -6.59 -21.42
N LEU A 79 13.44 -6.39 -20.88
CA LEU A 79 14.06 -5.05 -20.75
C LEU A 79 14.17 -4.29 -22.10
N PRO A 80 14.47 -4.92 -23.25
CA PRO A 80 14.47 -4.23 -24.55
C PRO A 80 13.10 -3.68 -24.99
N TYR A 81 12.02 -4.14 -24.35
CA TYR A 81 10.64 -3.77 -24.67
C TYR A 81 9.95 -2.99 -23.53
N LYS A 82 10.69 -2.63 -22.48
CA LYS A 82 10.12 -2.07 -21.24
C LYS A 82 9.27 -0.83 -21.49
N ASP A 83 9.69 0.04 -22.41
CA ASP A 83 9.03 1.32 -22.67
C ASP A 83 7.71 1.14 -23.45
N VAL A 84 7.66 0.19 -24.41
CA VAL A 84 6.42 -0.15 -25.13
C VAL A 84 5.45 -0.93 -24.23
N ILE A 85 5.97 -1.81 -23.36
CA ILE A 85 5.17 -2.49 -22.32
C ILE A 85 4.55 -1.44 -21.39
N ALA A 86 5.36 -0.53 -20.83
CA ALA A 86 4.88 0.50 -19.94
C ALA A 86 3.87 1.46 -20.61
N LYS A 87 4.11 1.85 -21.86
CA LYS A 87 3.18 2.71 -22.62
C LYS A 87 1.82 2.04 -22.83
N VAL A 88 1.79 0.74 -23.17
CA VAL A 88 0.53 0.00 -23.29
C VAL A 88 -0.15 -0.17 -21.93
N ILE A 89 0.58 -0.50 -20.86
CA ILE A 89 0.00 -0.61 -19.51
C ILE A 89 -0.58 0.73 -19.04
N TYR A 90 0.09 1.84 -19.32
CA TYR A 90 -0.40 3.20 -19.05
C TYR A 90 -1.67 3.50 -19.85
N ASP A 91 -1.61 3.43 -21.18
CA ASP A 91 -2.72 3.79 -22.08
C ASP A 91 -4.00 2.97 -21.82
N LYS A 92 -3.86 1.69 -21.44
CA LYS A 92 -4.98 0.78 -21.14
C LYS A 92 -5.60 1.01 -19.76
N ASN A 93 -4.94 1.76 -18.87
CA ASN A 93 -5.40 2.00 -17.50
C ASN A 93 -5.58 3.49 -17.14
N TYR A 94 -5.21 4.42 -18.02
CA TYR A 94 -5.49 5.84 -17.87
C TYR A 94 -7.02 6.10 -17.80
N PRO A 95 -7.53 7.00 -16.94
CA PRO A 95 -6.81 7.87 -15.99
C PRO A 95 -6.65 7.26 -14.58
N ARG A 96 -6.89 5.94 -14.39
CA ARG A 96 -6.76 5.30 -13.08
C ARG A 96 -5.29 5.12 -12.68
N ILE A 97 -4.47 4.69 -13.64
CA ILE A 97 -3.01 4.67 -13.50
C ILE A 97 -2.44 5.95 -14.10
N LYS A 98 -1.57 6.59 -13.33
CA LYS A 98 -0.84 7.82 -13.67
C LYS A 98 0.66 7.61 -13.84
N THR A 99 1.22 6.56 -13.24
CA THR A 99 2.66 6.31 -13.20
C THR A 99 2.89 4.82 -13.35
N VAL A 100 3.76 4.43 -14.28
CA VAL A 100 4.21 3.04 -14.45
C VAL A 100 5.68 2.98 -14.09
N VAL A 101 6.01 2.12 -13.11
CA VAL A 101 7.39 1.90 -12.65
C VAL A 101 7.83 0.47 -12.85
N ASN A 102 9.13 0.28 -13.06
CA ASN A 102 9.77 -1.03 -12.94
C ASN A 102 10.74 -1.01 -11.74
N LYS A 103 10.85 -2.13 -11.04
CA LYS A 103 11.79 -2.29 -9.93
C LYS A 103 13.19 -2.56 -10.46
N VAL A 104 14.17 -1.79 -9.99
CA VAL A 104 15.57 -1.91 -10.39
C VAL A 104 16.39 -2.60 -9.29
N GLY A 105 16.87 -3.81 -9.58
CA GLY A 105 17.81 -4.55 -8.75
C GLY A 105 17.22 -5.18 -7.47
N ALA A 106 18.13 -5.59 -6.58
CA ALA A 106 17.79 -6.17 -5.28
C ALA A 106 17.52 -5.08 -4.22
N ILE A 107 16.70 -5.41 -3.23
CA ILE A 107 16.50 -4.57 -2.04
C ILE A 107 17.66 -4.85 -1.08
N THR A 108 18.50 -3.85 -0.82
CA THR A 108 19.74 -3.98 -0.02
C THR A 108 19.85 -2.97 1.11
N ASN A 109 18.87 -2.08 1.28
CA ASN A 109 18.80 -1.08 2.34
C ASN A 109 18.00 -1.60 3.56
N GLU A 110 18.32 -1.06 4.74
CA GLU A 110 17.66 -1.43 6.01
C GLU A 110 16.16 -1.07 6.03
N PHE A 111 15.78 0.06 5.40
CA PHE A 111 14.38 0.49 5.27
C PHE A 111 13.53 -0.37 4.31
N ARG A 112 14.14 -1.35 3.62
CA ARG A 112 13.50 -2.26 2.64
C ARG A 112 12.88 -1.57 1.41
N VAL A 113 13.16 -0.29 1.17
CA VAL A 113 12.58 0.51 0.08
C VAL A 113 13.22 0.12 -1.26
N PRO A 114 12.47 -0.38 -2.26
CA PRO A 114 13.04 -0.72 -3.57
C PRO A 114 13.49 0.51 -4.34
N LYS A 115 14.49 0.37 -5.21
CA LYS A 115 14.77 1.37 -6.25
C LYS A 115 13.83 1.13 -7.43
N PHE A 116 13.34 2.22 -8.02
CA PHE A 116 12.42 2.20 -9.16
C PHE A 116 12.96 3.04 -10.31
N GLU A 117 12.69 2.61 -11.53
CA GLU A 117 12.71 3.45 -12.72
C GLU A 117 11.27 3.79 -13.12
N ILE A 118 11.03 5.04 -13.53
CA ILE A 118 9.73 5.47 -14.05
C ILE A 118 9.76 5.29 -15.58
N LEU A 119 8.83 4.50 -16.11
CA LEU A 119 8.78 4.13 -17.53
C LEU A 119 7.67 4.86 -18.31
N ALA A 120 6.60 5.28 -17.64
CA ALA A 120 5.55 6.10 -18.27
C ALA A 120 4.78 6.92 -17.22
N GLY A 121 4.34 8.12 -17.62
CA GLY A 121 3.38 8.92 -16.85
C GLY A 121 3.99 10.04 -16.00
N GLU A 122 3.31 10.39 -14.90
CA GLU A 122 3.73 11.43 -13.96
C GLU A 122 4.91 10.95 -13.10
N SER A 123 5.86 11.86 -12.78
CA SER A 123 7.04 11.53 -11.96
C SER A 123 6.80 11.54 -10.45
N ASP A 124 5.58 11.89 -10.02
CA ASP A 124 5.17 11.85 -8.60
C ASP A 124 4.90 10.39 -8.18
N MET A 125 5.44 10.01 -7.02
CA MET A 125 5.29 8.68 -6.41
C MET A 125 4.39 8.72 -5.16
N VAL A 126 3.82 9.88 -4.83
CA VAL A 126 2.82 10.05 -3.78
C VAL A 126 1.45 9.53 -4.26
N THR A 127 0.87 8.61 -3.49
CA THR A 127 -0.35 7.88 -3.87
C THR A 127 -1.20 7.55 -2.63
N GLU A 128 -2.45 7.13 -2.86
CA GLU A 128 -3.38 6.65 -1.82
C GLU A 128 -3.88 5.23 -2.14
N VAL A 129 -3.75 4.33 -1.17
CA VAL A 129 -4.29 2.96 -1.21
C VAL A 129 -5.42 2.84 -0.19
N LYS A 130 -6.44 2.02 -0.46
CA LYS A 130 -7.56 1.77 0.46
C LYS A 130 -7.71 0.28 0.70
N GLN A 131 -7.60 -0.15 1.96
CA GLN A 131 -7.67 -1.55 2.38
C GLN A 131 -8.58 -1.66 3.60
N TYR A 132 -9.57 -2.56 3.56
CA TYR A 132 -10.59 -2.79 4.60
C TYR A 132 -11.22 -1.56 5.29
N GLY A 133 -11.32 -0.43 4.57
CA GLY A 133 -11.90 0.82 5.09
C GLY A 133 -10.88 1.81 5.65
N ALA A 134 -9.64 1.41 5.88
CA ALA A 134 -8.51 2.31 6.11
C ALA A 134 -8.03 2.92 4.78
N THR A 135 -7.51 4.15 4.84
CA THR A 135 -6.86 4.85 3.72
C THR A 135 -5.41 5.14 4.06
N PHE A 136 -4.49 4.67 3.22
CA PHE A 136 -3.05 4.82 3.41
C PHE A 136 -2.48 5.73 2.32
N LYS A 137 -2.01 6.91 2.72
CA LYS A 137 -1.16 7.75 1.89
C LYS A 137 0.30 7.32 2.07
N LEU A 138 1.06 7.33 0.98
CA LEU A 138 2.48 7.03 0.95
C LEU A 138 3.16 7.69 -0.24
N ASP A 139 4.48 7.88 -0.14
CA ASP A 139 5.36 7.98 -1.30
C ASP A 139 5.98 6.60 -1.54
N TYR A 140 5.67 5.98 -2.67
CA TYR A 140 6.13 4.62 -2.97
C TYR A 140 7.65 4.54 -3.23
N SER A 141 8.34 5.66 -3.39
CA SER A 141 9.81 5.75 -3.49
C SER A 141 10.52 5.88 -2.14
N LEU A 142 9.79 6.13 -1.04
CA LEU A 142 10.35 6.37 0.31
C LEU A 142 9.97 5.32 1.36
N VAL A 143 8.95 4.49 1.13
CA VAL A 143 8.50 3.47 2.10
C VAL A 143 8.27 2.10 1.45
N TYR A 144 8.43 1.02 2.25
CA TYR A 144 8.03 -0.31 1.82
C TYR A 144 6.51 -0.48 1.88
N TRP A 145 5.90 -0.87 0.76
CA TRP A 145 4.49 -1.28 0.70
C TRP A 145 4.29 -2.50 -0.21
N ASN A 146 3.32 -3.34 0.14
CA ASN A 146 2.95 -4.54 -0.59
C ASN A 146 1.44 -4.77 -0.45
N SER A 147 0.68 -4.50 -1.51
CA SER A 147 -0.79 -4.62 -1.50
C SER A 147 -1.23 -6.08 -1.35
N ARG A 148 -0.37 -7.06 -1.67
CA ARG A 148 -0.69 -8.50 -1.60
C ARG A 148 -0.73 -9.07 -0.18
N LEU A 149 -0.34 -8.29 0.84
CA LEU A 149 -0.44 -8.67 2.25
C LEU A 149 -1.78 -8.27 2.90
N GLU A 150 -2.66 -7.59 2.16
CA GLU A 150 -3.98 -7.12 2.63
C GLU A 150 -4.74 -8.17 3.47
N HIS A 151 -4.96 -9.36 2.90
CA HIS A 151 -5.69 -10.46 3.55
C HIS A 151 -5.05 -10.94 4.86
N GLU A 152 -3.72 -10.81 5.00
CA GLU A 152 -3.00 -11.16 6.23
C GLU A 152 -3.11 -10.06 7.29
N HIS A 153 -3.05 -8.80 6.86
CA HIS A 153 -3.27 -7.64 7.75
C HIS A 153 -4.63 -7.76 8.45
N ILE A 154 -5.71 -8.02 7.70
CA ILE A 154 -7.04 -8.20 8.30
C ILE A 154 -7.18 -9.52 9.06
N ARG A 155 -6.50 -10.61 8.65
CA ARG A 155 -6.55 -11.88 9.39
C ARG A 155 -6.03 -11.66 10.80
N LEU A 156 -4.87 -11.03 10.97
CA LEU A 156 -4.33 -10.75 12.30
C LEU A 156 -5.17 -9.71 13.05
N VAL A 157 -5.48 -8.56 12.42
CA VAL A 157 -6.30 -7.51 13.04
C VAL A 157 -7.70 -7.99 13.44
N SER A 158 -8.26 -9.01 12.79
CA SER A 158 -9.55 -9.60 13.17
C SER A 158 -9.54 -10.20 14.58
N GLN A 159 -8.38 -10.70 15.04
CA GLN A 159 -8.20 -11.37 16.33
C GLN A 159 -8.22 -10.38 17.51
N PHE A 160 -7.67 -9.18 17.33
CA PHE A 160 -7.57 -8.16 18.39
C PHE A 160 -8.95 -7.69 18.89
N GLN A 161 -9.12 -7.48 20.18
CA GLN A 161 -10.33 -6.91 20.79
C GLN A 161 -10.19 -5.43 21.12
N ARG A 162 -11.33 -4.74 21.27
CA ARG A 162 -11.37 -3.32 21.62
C ARG A 162 -10.85 -3.11 23.04
N GLY A 163 -9.88 -2.22 23.21
CA GLY A 163 -9.24 -1.89 24.47
C GLY A 163 -7.91 -2.60 24.72
N GLU A 164 -7.53 -3.57 23.88
CA GLU A 164 -6.21 -4.22 23.93
C GLU A 164 -5.07 -3.24 23.59
N ILE A 165 -3.88 -3.56 24.10
CA ILE A 165 -2.62 -2.88 23.81
C ILE A 165 -1.84 -3.71 22.78
N ILE A 166 -1.59 -3.10 21.62
CA ILE A 166 -0.87 -3.70 20.50
C ILE A 166 0.49 -3.02 20.35
N CYS A 167 1.56 -3.80 20.23
CA CYS A 167 2.91 -3.32 19.96
C CYS A 167 3.37 -3.75 18.56
N ASP A 168 3.48 -2.84 17.60
CA ASP A 168 3.98 -3.13 16.24
C ASP A 168 5.44 -2.66 16.11
N MET A 169 6.38 -3.60 16.04
CA MET A 169 7.83 -3.31 16.08
C MET A 169 8.38 -2.79 14.74
N PHE A 170 7.67 -3.04 13.63
CA PHE A 170 8.11 -2.77 12.26
C PHE A 170 6.93 -2.26 11.43
N ALA A 171 6.26 -1.23 11.95
CA ALA A 171 4.94 -0.79 11.54
C ALA A 171 4.86 -0.20 10.13
N GLY A 172 5.97 0.20 9.52
CA GLY A 172 5.95 0.94 8.26
C GLY A 172 4.99 2.13 8.34
N ILE A 173 4.08 2.25 7.36
CA ILE A 173 3.02 3.27 7.34
C ILE A 173 1.73 2.88 8.10
N GLY A 174 1.77 1.78 8.87
CA GLY A 174 0.73 1.31 9.79
C GLY A 174 -0.32 0.32 9.26
N PRO A 175 -0.02 -0.68 8.41
CA PRO A 175 -1.05 -1.58 7.87
C PRO A 175 -1.70 -2.49 8.93
N PHE A 176 -1.04 -2.76 10.06
CA PHE A 176 -1.68 -3.35 11.25
C PHE A 176 -2.13 -2.26 12.24
N ALA A 177 -1.29 -1.26 12.50
CA ALA A 177 -1.54 -0.20 13.47
C ALA A 177 -2.83 0.60 13.21
N ILE A 178 -3.05 1.06 11.98
CA ILE A 178 -4.22 1.88 11.62
C ILE A 178 -5.52 1.06 11.76
N PRO A 179 -5.66 -0.16 11.21
CA PRO A 179 -6.88 -0.95 11.40
C PRO A 179 -7.08 -1.44 12.85
N ALA A 180 -6.02 -1.72 13.61
CA ALA A 180 -6.13 -2.06 15.04
C ALA A 180 -6.69 -0.87 15.85
N ALA A 181 -6.15 0.34 15.63
CA ALA A 181 -6.65 1.55 16.27
C ALA A 181 -8.10 1.88 15.84
N GLN A 182 -8.49 1.57 14.60
CA GLN A 182 -9.90 1.68 14.15
C GLN A 182 -10.86 0.71 14.87
N LYS A 183 -10.38 -0.45 15.34
CA LYS A 183 -11.15 -1.33 16.25
C LYS A 183 -11.20 -0.80 17.70
N GLY A 184 -10.43 0.24 18.01
CA GLY A 184 -10.33 0.84 19.34
C GLY A 184 -9.34 0.15 20.27
N CYS A 185 -8.27 -0.41 19.71
CA CYS A 185 -7.07 -0.82 20.46
C CYS A 185 -6.17 0.41 20.70
N ILE A 186 -5.31 0.39 21.72
CA ILE A 186 -4.16 1.31 21.81
C ILE A 186 -3.01 0.69 21.02
N VAL A 187 -2.30 1.47 20.20
CA VAL A 187 -1.15 0.96 19.44
C VAL A 187 0.13 1.74 19.73
N TYR A 188 1.17 1.02 20.15
CA TYR A 188 2.55 1.50 20.19
C TYR A 188 3.24 0.99 18.93
N ALA A 189 3.54 1.90 17.99
CA ALA A 189 3.99 1.57 16.64
C ALA A 189 5.37 2.17 16.35
N ASN A 190 6.34 1.31 16.04
CA ASN A 190 7.71 1.68 15.74
C ASN A 190 8.12 1.26 14.32
N ASP A 191 8.95 2.07 13.67
CA ASP A 191 9.66 1.70 12.45
C ASP A 191 10.99 2.47 12.36
N LEU A 192 12.04 1.84 11.82
CA LEU A 192 13.36 2.46 11.73
C LEU A 192 13.43 3.57 10.66
N ASN A 193 12.58 3.51 9.63
CA ASN A 193 12.55 4.52 8.57
C ASN A 193 11.77 5.76 9.02
N PRO A 194 12.37 6.98 9.03
CA PRO A 194 11.65 8.20 9.40
C PRO A 194 10.48 8.50 8.45
N ASP A 195 10.58 8.13 7.16
CA ASP A 195 9.47 8.32 6.21
C ASP A 195 8.31 7.35 6.46
N SER A 196 8.57 6.12 6.94
CA SER A 196 7.51 5.22 7.42
C SER A 196 6.71 5.90 8.52
N ILE A 197 7.38 6.50 9.51
CA ILE A 197 6.75 7.14 10.66
C ILE A 197 6.08 8.47 10.31
N ARG A 198 6.64 9.24 9.37
CA ARG A 198 5.99 10.42 8.78
C ARG A 198 4.65 10.04 8.14
N TYR A 199 4.63 8.97 7.33
CA TYR A 199 3.38 8.49 6.72
C TYR A 199 2.45 7.78 7.71
N LEU A 200 2.95 7.11 8.75
CA LEU A 200 2.14 6.57 9.84
C LEU A 200 1.34 7.67 10.55
N LYS A 201 1.97 8.79 10.94
CA LYS A 201 1.29 9.94 11.57
C LYS A 201 0.22 10.54 10.64
N ILE A 202 0.58 10.81 9.38
CA ILE A 202 -0.36 11.28 8.34
C ILE A 202 -1.55 10.31 8.18
N ASN A 203 -1.30 9.00 8.20
CA ASN A 203 -2.36 7.99 8.08
C ASN A 203 -3.23 7.91 9.33
N ALA A 204 -2.68 8.13 10.53
CA ALA A 204 -3.46 8.18 11.77
C ALA A 204 -4.48 9.33 11.72
N GLU A 205 -4.05 10.53 11.28
CA GLU A 205 -4.93 11.69 11.06
C GLU A 205 -6.01 11.44 9.98
N ILE A 206 -5.62 10.91 8.81
CA ILE A 206 -6.52 10.59 7.70
C ILE A 206 -7.64 9.63 8.16
N ASN A 207 -7.29 8.66 9.00
CA ASN A 207 -8.21 7.64 9.51
C ASN A 207 -8.89 8.03 10.83
N LYS A 208 -8.50 9.16 11.44
CA LYS A 208 -9.01 9.70 12.72
C LYS A 208 -8.79 8.77 13.91
N VAL A 209 -7.59 8.21 13.97
CA VAL A 209 -7.08 7.31 15.02
C VAL A 209 -5.76 7.82 15.62
N ASP A 210 -5.43 9.08 15.35
CA ASP A 210 -4.39 9.89 15.98
C ASP A 210 -4.43 9.79 17.51
N ASP A 211 -5.62 9.89 18.10
CA ASP A 211 -5.87 9.72 19.55
C ASP A 211 -5.47 8.35 20.13
N CYS A 212 -5.15 7.35 19.30
CA CYS A 212 -4.95 5.95 19.70
C CYS A 212 -3.59 5.35 19.29
N ILE A 213 -2.70 6.10 18.64
CA ILE A 213 -1.42 5.59 18.11
C ILE A 213 -0.24 6.41 18.65
N CYS A 214 0.60 5.78 19.47
CA CYS A 214 1.89 6.30 19.87
C CYS A 214 2.95 5.87 18.84
N ALA A 215 3.54 6.81 18.11
CA ALA A 215 4.40 6.54 16.96
C ALA A 215 5.89 6.88 17.24
N TYR A 216 6.77 5.89 17.09
CA TYR A 216 8.18 5.92 17.45
C TYR A 216 9.09 5.69 16.24
N ASN A 217 10.23 6.38 16.16
CA ASN A 217 11.24 6.16 15.13
C ASN A 217 12.58 5.76 15.75
N MET A 218 12.80 4.46 15.96
CA MET A 218 14.05 3.93 16.52
C MET A 218 14.28 2.46 16.13
N ASP A 219 15.47 1.94 16.49
CA ASP A 219 15.74 0.50 16.44
C ASP A 219 14.76 -0.27 17.34
N ALA A 220 14.29 -1.42 16.84
CA ALA A 220 13.23 -2.18 17.50
C ALA A 220 13.66 -2.85 18.82
N ARG A 221 14.96 -3.08 19.08
CA ARG A 221 15.43 -3.53 20.41
C ARG A 221 15.39 -2.38 21.41
N LYS A 222 15.84 -1.18 21.00
CA LYS A 222 15.72 0.04 21.82
C LYS A 222 14.26 0.35 22.15
N PHE A 223 13.37 0.20 21.17
CA PHE A 223 11.92 0.38 21.35
C PHE A 223 11.37 -0.55 22.44
N ILE A 224 11.57 -1.87 22.32
CA ILE A 224 11.10 -2.83 23.35
C ILE A 224 11.75 -2.55 24.72
N SER A 225 13.04 -2.23 24.76
CA SER A 225 13.73 -1.87 26.01
C SER A 225 13.08 -0.67 26.70
N GLN A 226 12.78 0.41 25.98
CA GLN A 226 12.16 1.63 26.54
C GLN A 226 10.67 1.46 26.83
N LEU A 227 9.97 0.62 26.06
CA LEU A 227 8.53 0.37 26.22
C LEU A 227 8.21 -0.49 27.46
N MET A 228 9.14 -1.39 27.83
CA MET A 228 9.02 -2.31 28.96
C MET A 228 9.72 -1.79 30.24
N GLU A 229 10.43 -0.66 30.17
CA GLU A 229 11.11 -0.07 31.32
C GLU A 229 10.17 0.85 32.12
N ALA A 230 9.86 0.45 33.36
CA ALA A 230 9.12 1.29 34.30
C ALA A 230 9.97 2.51 34.70
N PRO A 231 9.43 3.75 34.65
CA PRO A 231 10.19 4.95 35.00
C PRO A 231 10.61 4.92 36.47
N VAL A 232 11.90 5.13 36.72
CA VAL A 232 12.47 5.20 38.08
C VAL A 232 11.89 6.42 38.80
N CYS A 233 11.26 6.19 39.95
CA CYS A 233 10.70 7.25 40.79
C CYS A 233 11.78 8.07 41.51
N GLU A 234 12.48 8.93 40.78
CA GLU A 234 13.02 10.15 41.38
C GLU A 234 11.86 11.12 41.68
N ASN A 235 11.88 11.77 42.85
CA ASN A 235 10.75 12.56 43.33
C ASN A 235 10.60 13.88 42.55
N ASN A 236 9.76 13.91 41.50
CA ASN A 236 9.01 15.10 41.07
C ASN A 236 7.80 14.73 40.19
N ALA A 237 6.72 15.51 40.30
CA ALA A 237 5.39 15.17 39.79
C ALA A 237 5.16 15.44 38.27
N GLU A 238 6.23 15.45 37.46
CA GLU A 238 6.19 15.86 36.05
C GLU A 238 6.27 14.68 35.05
N CYS A 239 6.62 13.47 35.52
CA CYS A 239 7.01 12.35 34.65
C CYS A 239 5.87 11.80 33.74
N ASN A 240 4.60 12.11 34.01
CA ASN A 240 3.48 11.71 33.14
C ASN A 240 3.40 12.54 31.83
N VAL A 241 4.13 13.66 31.73
CA VAL A 241 4.08 14.55 30.54
C VAL A 241 5.14 14.18 29.50
N SER A 242 6.25 13.54 29.90
CA SER A 242 7.40 13.27 29.02
C SER A 242 7.11 12.25 27.92
N MET A 243 6.45 11.12 28.23
CA MET A 243 6.09 10.12 27.22
C MET A 243 5.08 10.62 26.19
N LEU A 244 4.18 11.55 26.58
CA LEU A 244 3.26 12.18 25.63
C LEU A 244 3.98 13.21 24.75
N LYS A 245 4.87 14.03 25.34
CA LYS A 245 5.70 14.99 24.59
C LYS A 245 6.63 14.34 23.57
N ALA A 246 7.10 13.12 23.81
CA ALA A 246 7.88 12.36 22.81
C ALA A 246 7.12 12.14 21.48
N CYS A 247 5.78 12.28 21.46
CA CYS A 247 5.00 12.25 20.22
C CYS A 247 4.99 13.60 19.47
N GLU A 248 5.22 14.72 20.17
CA GLU A 248 5.18 16.09 19.63
C GLU A 248 6.57 16.66 19.29
N ASP A 249 7.58 16.45 20.14
CA ASP A 249 8.86 17.17 20.11
C ASP A 249 9.80 16.82 18.92
N CYS A 250 9.42 15.88 18.04
CA CYS A 250 10.08 15.70 16.74
C CYS A 250 9.67 16.78 15.72
N SER A 251 9.96 18.04 16.06
CA SER A 251 9.80 19.20 15.19
C SER A 251 11.12 19.60 14.52
N VAL A 252 10.99 20.10 13.29
CA VAL A 252 12.06 20.35 12.31
C VAL A 252 13.26 21.12 12.87
N GLN A 253 14.47 20.52 12.79
CA GLN A 253 15.73 21.28 12.77
C GLN A 253 16.03 21.74 11.33
N GLU A 254 15.57 22.95 11.00
CA GLU A 254 16.03 23.68 9.82
C GLU A 254 17.40 24.28 10.12
N ASN A 255 18.47 23.67 9.59
CA ASN A 255 19.81 24.26 9.61
C ASN A 255 19.93 25.35 8.53
N GLU A 256 19.52 26.58 8.85
CA GLU A 256 19.95 27.76 8.08
C GLU A 256 21.42 28.09 8.40
N GLU A 257 22.35 27.63 7.56
CA GLU A 257 23.64 28.29 7.29
C GLU A 257 24.25 27.65 6.02
N SER A 258 24.79 28.38 5.04
CA SER A 258 24.92 29.84 4.87
C SER A 258 24.79 30.23 3.39
N ARG A 259 24.39 31.47 3.11
CA ARG A 259 24.45 32.04 1.75
C ARG A 259 25.89 32.44 1.42
N VAL A 260 26.41 31.97 0.29
CA VAL A 260 27.56 32.57 -0.38
C VAL A 260 27.10 33.08 -1.75
N GLU A 261 27.09 34.40 -1.91
CA GLU A 261 26.84 35.03 -3.21
C GLU A 261 28.02 34.82 -4.17
N ASN A 262 27.76 34.80 -5.47
CA ASN A 262 28.82 34.97 -6.46
C ASN A 262 28.29 35.61 -7.75
N THR A 263 28.46 36.93 -7.87
CA THR A 263 28.10 37.70 -9.07
C THR A 263 29.37 38.19 -9.79
N ARG A 264 29.69 37.50 -10.90
CA ARG A 264 30.47 37.93 -12.09
C ARG A 264 31.49 39.08 -11.98
N LEU A 265 32.73 38.80 -12.41
CA LEU A 265 33.59 39.53 -13.40
C LEU A 265 35.08 39.21 -13.11
N GLY A 266 35.99 38.98 -14.08
CA GLY A 266 35.87 38.77 -15.54
C GLY A 266 37.25 38.86 -16.24
N VAL A 267 37.33 38.47 -17.54
CA VAL A 267 38.50 38.64 -18.48
C VAL A 267 39.77 37.83 -18.04
N GLU A 268 40.73 37.34 -18.85
CA GLU A 268 41.18 37.61 -20.24
C GLU A 268 41.27 36.36 -21.16
N ALA A 269 42.02 36.47 -22.28
CA ALA A 269 41.52 36.02 -23.58
C ALA A 269 42.57 35.91 -24.72
N GLU A 270 42.59 34.79 -25.46
CA GLU A 270 43.21 34.60 -26.81
C GLU A 270 42.30 33.63 -27.60
N GLU A 271 41.68 34.03 -28.72
CA GLU A 271 42.14 33.95 -30.12
C GLU A 271 42.35 32.52 -30.67
N ALA A 272 41.98 32.09 -31.89
CA ALA A 272 41.19 32.52 -33.07
C ALA A 272 41.51 31.43 -34.18
N PRO A 273 41.09 31.47 -35.47
CA PRO A 273 40.16 32.36 -36.18
C PRO A 273 39.10 31.67 -37.12
N VAL A 274 37.99 32.38 -37.40
CA VAL A 274 37.33 32.61 -38.73
C VAL A 274 36.91 31.38 -39.60
N THR A 275 35.65 31.24 -40.09
CA THR A 275 35.10 32.00 -41.25
C THR A 275 33.56 31.91 -41.36
N VAL A 276 32.90 32.96 -41.88
CA VAL A 276 31.48 32.98 -42.32
C VAL A 276 31.35 33.84 -43.59
N PRO A 277 30.58 33.42 -44.61
CA PRO A 277 29.33 34.13 -44.98
C PRO A 277 28.17 33.13 -45.24
N GLY A 278 26.89 33.50 -45.24
CA GLY A 278 26.27 34.82 -45.12
C GLY A 278 25.50 35.22 -46.39
N ASN A 279 24.17 35.14 -46.39
CA ASN A 279 23.30 35.82 -47.38
C ASN A 279 21.85 35.98 -46.87
N VAL A 280 21.04 36.78 -47.58
CA VAL A 280 19.73 37.34 -47.15
C VAL A 280 18.66 37.10 -48.25
N GLU A 281 17.44 37.61 -48.05
CA GLU A 281 16.23 37.59 -48.92
C GLU A 281 15.33 36.35 -48.78
N GLY A 282 13.99 36.42 -48.97
CA GLY A 282 13.11 37.58 -49.22
C GLY A 282 11.69 37.16 -49.66
N ALA A 283 10.71 38.10 -49.59
CA ALA A 283 9.27 37.93 -49.93
C ALA A 283 8.46 37.00 -48.97
N GLN A 284 7.15 37.15 -48.67
CA GLN A 284 5.94 37.61 -49.41
C GLN A 284 5.49 36.63 -50.51
N ASP A 285 4.21 36.24 -50.68
CA ASP A 285 2.96 36.39 -49.88
C ASP A 285 2.04 35.18 -50.29
N SER A 286 0.75 34.97 -49.97
CA SER A 286 -0.35 35.79 -49.43
C SER A 286 -1.53 34.94 -48.93
N ASN A 287 -2.50 35.59 -48.25
CA ASN A 287 -3.93 35.21 -48.12
C ASN A 287 -4.29 33.90 -47.35
N ARG A 288 -5.10 33.96 -46.27
CA ARG A 288 -6.58 34.12 -46.21
C ARG A 288 -7.36 32.87 -46.71
N ASN A 289 -8.46 32.41 -46.08
CA ASN A 289 -9.34 33.09 -45.13
C ASN A 289 -10.21 32.16 -44.23
N ILE A 290 -10.40 32.56 -42.96
CA ILE A 290 -11.68 32.65 -42.22
C ILE A 290 -12.55 31.40 -41.89
N HIS A 291 -12.69 31.18 -40.56
CA HIS A 291 -13.86 30.64 -39.80
C HIS A 291 -14.28 29.16 -40.05
N THR A 292 -15.05 28.47 -39.18
CA THR A 292 -15.84 28.91 -38.00
C THR A 292 -15.75 27.91 -36.83
N SER A 293 -15.99 28.37 -35.60
CA SER A 293 -16.08 27.57 -34.37
C SER A 293 -17.40 26.79 -34.20
N VAL A 294 -17.35 25.61 -33.56
CA VAL A 294 -18.48 25.04 -32.80
C VAL A 294 -17.96 24.45 -31.48
N ALA A 295 -18.65 24.71 -30.37
CA ALA A 295 -18.32 24.17 -29.05
C ALA A 295 -19.19 22.94 -28.72
N ALA A 296 -18.56 21.84 -28.28
CA ALA A 296 -19.27 20.63 -27.87
C ALA A 296 -19.88 20.82 -26.46
N THR A 297 -21.21 20.91 -26.39
CA THR A 297 -21.95 21.19 -25.15
C THR A 297 -22.34 19.89 -24.42
N LYS A 298 -22.23 19.85 -23.08
CA LYS A 298 -22.73 18.73 -22.26
C LYS A 298 -24.26 18.70 -22.21
N ARG A 299 -24.89 17.52 -22.39
CA ARG A 299 -26.15 17.01 -21.78
C ARG A 299 -26.73 15.84 -22.61
N PRO A 300 -27.67 15.04 -22.07
CA PRO A 300 -27.90 14.68 -20.67
C PRO A 300 -27.75 13.14 -20.50
N SER A 301 -28.11 12.61 -19.32
CA SER A 301 -28.37 11.18 -19.12
C SER A 301 -29.62 11.05 -18.25
N ASP A 302 -30.73 10.78 -18.90
CA ASP A 302 -32.02 10.40 -18.31
C ASP A 302 -32.19 8.88 -18.60
N CYS A 303 -32.56 8.06 -17.59
CA CYS A 303 -33.90 7.46 -17.40
C CYS A 303 -34.32 6.46 -18.52
N CYS A 304 -34.95 5.30 -18.27
CA CYS A 304 -35.81 4.82 -17.17
C CYS A 304 -35.50 3.35 -16.80
N LEU A 305 -35.69 2.90 -15.55
CA LEU A 305 -36.87 2.17 -15.02
C LEU A 305 -37.31 0.94 -15.85
N GLU A 306 -37.30 -0.24 -15.21
CA GLU A 306 -38.22 -1.34 -15.53
C GLU A 306 -39.19 -1.54 -14.36
N GLU A 307 -40.48 -1.65 -14.70
CA GLU A 307 -41.62 -1.93 -13.82
C GLU A 307 -42.70 -2.60 -14.70
N ASN A 308 -43.58 -3.50 -14.23
CA ASN A 308 -43.73 -4.10 -12.90
C ASN A 308 -44.40 -5.49 -13.00
N GLY A 309 -44.38 -6.29 -11.93
CA GLY A 309 -44.78 -7.71 -11.92
C GLY A 309 -45.85 -8.16 -10.90
N SER A 310 -46.16 -7.38 -9.87
CA SER A 310 -47.29 -7.58 -8.91
C SER A 310 -47.25 -8.90 -8.06
N ILE A 311 -47.72 -9.00 -6.81
CA ILE A 311 -49.02 -8.59 -6.22
C ILE A 311 -48.90 -8.33 -4.70
N ASN A 312 -49.55 -7.25 -4.23
CA ASN A 312 -50.05 -6.91 -2.87
C ASN A 312 -49.10 -6.86 -1.62
N GLY A 313 -49.21 -5.77 -0.85
CA GLY A 313 -48.66 -5.66 0.52
C GLY A 313 -48.61 -4.22 1.08
N ASP A 314 -49.75 -3.72 1.58
CA ASP A 314 -50.00 -2.36 2.13
C ASP A 314 -48.94 -1.78 3.10
N GLY A 315 -48.76 -0.44 3.20
CA GLY A 315 -47.89 0.09 4.28
C GLY A 315 -47.34 1.54 4.35
N ALA A 316 -47.91 2.57 3.69
CA ALA A 316 -47.64 4.02 3.93
C ALA A 316 -46.21 4.61 3.76
N MET A 317 -46.13 5.91 3.44
CA MET A 317 -44.86 6.67 3.30
C MET A 317 -44.60 7.61 4.50
N ASP A 318 -43.32 7.89 4.77
CA ASP A 318 -42.86 9.23 5.17
C ASP A 318 -41.46 9.53 4.58
N ALA A 319 -41.19 10.80 4.26
CA ALA A 319 -40.12 11.21 3.35
C ALA A 319 -39.11 12.19 3.98
N PHE A 320 -38.06 11.66 4.62
CA PHE A 320 -37.00 12.49 5.22
C PHE A 320 -35.74 12.64 4.37
N ARG A 321 -35.67 13.74 3.61
CA ARG A 321 -34.40 14.33 3.17
C ARG A 321 -33.49 14.55 4.39
N ARG A 322 -32.31 13.93 4.44
CA ARG A 322 -31.27 14.28 5.43
C ARG A 322 -30.06 14.91 4.74
N LYS A 323 -29.75 16.15 5.14
CA LYS A 323 -28.55 16.90 4.70
C LYS A 323 -27.28 16.16 5.12
N GLY A 324 -26.17 16.43 4.43
CA GLY A 324 -24.88 15.78 4.70
C GLY A 324 -24.44 15.89 6.16
N GLY A 325 -24.38 14.76 6.85
CA GLY A 325 -23.90 14.67 8.22
C GLY A 325 -22.38 14.70 8.28
N LYS A 326 -21.82 15.52 9.17
CA LYS A 326 -20.37 15.49 9.49
C LYS A 326 -20.02 14.06 9.96
N LYS A 327 -19.12 13.36 9.26
CA LYS A 327 -18.66 12.01 9.67
C LYS A 327 -18.01 12.08 11.05
N LYS A 328 -18.73 11.56 12.05
CA LYS A 328 -18.40 11.52 13.48
C LYS A 328 -16.93 11.11 13.67
N ARG A 329 -16.12 11.93 14.37
CA ARG A 329 -14.86 11.45 14.98
C ARG A 329 -15.24 10.31 15.93
N MET A 330 -14.40 9.28 16.07
CA MET A 330 -14.61 8.34 17.17
C MET A 330 -14.61 9.16 18.47
N ARG A 331 -15.56 8.88 19.37
CA ARG A 331 -15.60 9.57 20.67
C ARG A 331 -14.29 9.19 21.35
N ALA A 332 -13.45 10.18 21.66
CA ALA A 332 -12.17 9.97 22.33
C ALA A 332 -12.38 8.96 23.45
N LEU A 333 -11.67 7.84 23.38
CA LEU A 333 -11.68 6.89 24.47
C LEU A 333 -10.93 7.55 25.62
N GLU A 334 -11.46 7.43 26.82
CA GLU A 334 -10.62 7.53 28.01
C GLU A 334 -9.62 6.39 27.89
N LEU A 335 -8.38 6.73 27.53
CA LEU A 335 -7.31 5.75 27.31
C LEU A 335 -7.16 4.91 28.58
N PRO A 336 -7.24 3.57 28.50
CA PRO A 336 -6.88 2.69 29.60
C PRO A 336 -5.56 3.14 30.25
N ASN A 337 -5.60 3.45 31.55
CA ASN A 337 -4.45 3.89 32.33
C ASN A 337 -3.44 2.76 32.64
N THR A 338 -3.56 1.65 31.90
CA THR A 338 -2.63 0.51 31.85
C THR A 338 -1.42 0.92 31.02
N LYS A 339 -0.26 1.01 31.67
CA LYS A 339 1.00 1.37 31.02
C LYS A 339 1.57 0.18 30.25
N PRO A 340 2.37 0.39 29.19
CA PRO A 340 2.85 -0.70 28.36
C PRO A 340 3.84 -1.63 29.09
N TRP A 341 4.59 -1.14 30.08
CA TRP A 341 5.42 -1.97 30.96
C TRP A 341 4.62 -2.75 32.02
N GLU A 342 3.32 -2.47 32.17
CA GLU A 342 2.41 -3.25 33.01
C GLU A 342 1.62 -4.29 32.20
N HIS A 343 1.28 -4.00 30.93
CA HIS A 343 0.56 -4.93 30.06
C HIS A 343 0.71 -4.63 28.55
N VAL A 344 0.81 -5.70 27.75
CA VAL A 344 0.65 -5.72 26.27
C VAL A 344 0.00 -7.05 25.87
N ASP A 345 -1.12 -6.98 25.15
CA ASP A 345 -1.86 -8.17 24.71
C ASP A 345 -1.17 -8.87 23.53
N HIS A 346 -0.74 -8.08 22.54
CA HIS A 346 -0.21 -8.57 21.26
C HIS A 346 1.04 -7.81 20.80
N ILE A 347 2.02 -8.52 20.25
CA ILE A 347 3.22 -7.96 19.62
C ILE A 347 3.30 -8.43 18.16
N VAL A 348 3.49 -7.50 17.23
CA VAL A 348 3.55 -7.76 15.78
C VAL A 348 4.96 -7.48 15.26
N MET A 349 5.54 -8.43 14.53
CA MET A 349 6.91 -8.35 14.03
C MET A 349 6.98 -8.58 12.51
N ASN A 350 6.50 -7.63 11.70
CA ASN A 350 6.45 -7.75 10.23
C ASN A 350 7.79 -7.44 9.52
N LEU A 351 8.84 -8.17 9.91
CA LEU A 351 10.17 -8.13 9.28
C LEU A 351 10.61 -9.54 8.86
N PRO A 352 9.99 -10.17 7.84
CA PRO A 352 10.07 -11.63 7.64
C PRO A 352 11.45 -12.17 7.24
N ALA A 353 12.41 -11.29 6.95
CA ALA A 353 13.80 -11.64 6.66
C ALA A 353 14.68 -11.80 7.92
N SER A 354 14.29 -11.24 9.07
CA SER A 354 15.14 -11.18 10.27
C SER A 354 14.40 -11.05 11.61
N ALA A 355 13.05 -11.02 11.64
CA ALA A 355 12.28 -10.85 12.87
C ALA A 355 12.58 -11.90 13.96
N LEU A 356 12.90 -13.14 13.57
CA LEU A 356 13.35 -14.19 14.49
C LEU A 356 14.56 -13.73 15.32
N HIS A 357 15.51 -13.03 14.70
CA HIS A 357 16.70 -12.50 15.39
C HIS A 357 16.38 -11.35 16.35
N PHE A 358 15.25 -10.66 16.18
CA PHE A 358 14.79 -9.58 17.09
C PHE A 358 13.98 -10.10 18.29
N LEU A 359 13.75 -11.42 18.39
CA LEU A 359 13.18 -12.03 19.61
C LEU A 359 14.15 -11.93 20.80
N ASP A 360 15.43 -11.67 20.56
CA ASP A 360 16.42 -11.37 21.58
C ASP A 360 16.08 -10.11 22.41
N ALA A 361 15.29 -9.18 21.85
CA ALA A 361 14.79 -8.00 22.56
C ALA A 361 13.94 -8.35 23.79
N PHE A 362 13.37 -9.55 23.85
CA PHE A 362 12.51 -9.96 24.96
C PHE A 362 13.26 -10.57 26.15
N LYS A 363 14.57 -10.86 26.02
CA LYS A 363 15.42 -11.46 27.06
C LYS A 363 15.55 -10.55 28.29
N GLY A 364 14.75 -10.80 29.32
CA GLY A 364 14.81 -10.04 30.58
C GLY A 364 14.37 -8.58 30.43
N CYS A 365 13.50 -8.27 29.46
CA CYS A 365 12.98 -6.91 29.28
C CYS A 365 11.81 -6.59 30.23
N ILE A 366 10.99 -7.59 30.60
CA ILE A 366 9.80 -7.40 31.44
C ILE A 366 10.19 -7.62 32.91
N GLN A 367 9.85 -6.66 33.78
CA GLN A 367 10.06 -6.78 35.23
C GLN A 367 8.85 -7.48 35.88
N ARG A 368 9.10 -8.61 36.56
CA ARG A 368 8.04 -9.48 37.11
C ARG A 368 7.13 -8.80 38.15
N LYS A 369 7.63 -7.78 38.85
CA LYS A 369 6.89 -6.99 39.86
C LYS A 369 5.91 -5.98 39.28
N ASP A 370 6.13 -5.53 38.04
CA ASP A 370 5.36 -4.46 37.39
C ASP A 370 4.28 -5.01 36.43
N TRP A 371 4.53 -6.19 35.85
CA TRP A 371 3.63 -6.84 34.90
C TRP A 371 2.35 -7.37 35.53
N LYS A 372 1.25 -7.28 34.77
CA LYS A 372 -0.11 -7.63 35.21
C LYS A 372 -0.79 -8.50 34.16
N GLY A 373 -1.45 -9.58 34.59
CA GLY A 373 -2.15 -10.48 33.67
C GLY A 373 -1.21 -11.37 32.84
N PRO A 374 -1.68 -11.93 31.70
CA PRO A 374 -0.87 -12.81 30.86
C PRO A 374 0.28 -12.06 30.18
N LEU A 375 1.33 -12.80 29.81
CA LEU A 375 2.39 -12.31 28.92
C LEU A 375 1.86 -12.04 27.49
N PRO A 376 2.58 -11.28 26.63
CA PRO A 376 2.09 -10.92 25.31
C PRO A 376 2.00 -12.11 24.33
N LEU A 377 1.08 -12.05 23.37
CA LEU A 377 1.05 -12.95 22.22
C LEU A 377 1.91 -12.37 21.09
N ILE A 378 3.03 -13.02 20.79
CA ILE A 378 3.95 -12.61 19.73
C ILE A 378 3.45 -13.18 18.40
N HIS A 379 3.47 -12.36 17.36
CA HIS A 379 3.20 -12.69 15.96
C HIS A 379 4.45 -12.40 15.12
N CYS A 380 5.35 -13.37 15.09
CA CYS A 380 6.62 -13.28 14.39
C CYS A 380 6.49 -13.75 12.95
N TYR A 381 6.60 -12.81 11.99
CA TYR A 381 6.64 -13.17 10.58
C TYR A 381 8.04 -13.69 10.19
N CYS A 382 8.09 -14.73 9.38
CA CYS A 382 9.34 -15.32 8.91
C CYS A 382 9.22 -15.85 7.47
N PHE A 383 10.37 -16.17 6.87
CA PHE A 383 10.44 -16.95 5.65
C PHE A 383 10.92 -18.37 5.91
N MET A 384 10.27 -19.36 5.33
CA MET A 384 10.70 -20.75 5.35
C MET A 384 10.98 -21.23 3.91
N ARG A 385 12.15 -21.82 3.68
CA ARG A 385 12.47 -22.51 2.41
C ARG A 385 11.90 -23.93 2.41
N ALA A 386 11.70 -24.51 1.22
CA ALA A 386 11.17 -25.87 1.06
C ALA A 386 12.04 -27.00 1.65
N ASN A 387 13.29 -26.70 2.02
CA ASN A 387 14.20 -27.63 2.72
C ASN A 387 14.31 -27.36 4.24
N GLN A 388 13.50 -26.44 4.78
CA GLN A 388 13.40 -26.15 6.21
C GLN A 388 12.07 -26.69 6.75
N THR A 389 12.04 -27.02 8.04
CA THR A 389 10.84 -27.52 8.73
C THR A 389 10.39 -26.54 9.81
N GLN A 390 9.17 -26.71 10.33
CA GLN A 390 8.63 -25.81 11.36
C GLN A 390 9.44 -25.88 12.67
N GLU A 391 9.94 -27.06 13.01
CA GLU A 391 10.75 -27.32 14.20
C GLU A 391 12.09 -26.57 14.15
N LEU A 392 12.70 -26.44 12.97
CA LEU A 392 13.91 -25.62 12.79
C LEU A 392 13.63 -24.12 13.00
N ILE A 393 12.48 -23.63 12.54
CA ILE A 393 12.07 -22.22 12.74
C ILE A 393 11.72 -21.96 14.21
N VAL A 394 11.09 -22.92 14.91
CA VAL A 394 10.87 -22.84 16.36
C VAL A 394 12.20 -22.85 17.11
N SER A 395 13.12 -23.76 16.79
CA SER A 395 14.42 -23.83 17.46
C SER A 395 15.26 -22.56 17.26
N GLU A 396 15.18 -21.91 16.08
CA GLU A 396 15.77 -20.59 15.83
C GLU A 396 15.14 -19.50 16.72
N ALA A 397 13.81 -19.48 16.85
CA ALA A 397 13.08 -18.57 17.73
C ALA A 397 13.40 -18.79 19.23
N GLU A 398 13.48 -20.05 19.67
CA GLU A 398 13.81 -20.43 21.05
C GLU A 398 15.24 -20.04 21.41
N SER A 399 16.19 -20.20 20.48
CA SER A 399 17.58 -19.73 20.65
C SER A 399 17.65 -18.20 20.74
N ALA A 400 16.88 -17.50 19.90
CA ALA A 400 16.76 -16.06 19.95
C ALA A 400 16.10 -15.56 21.26
N LEU A 401 15.13 -16.27 21.83
CA LEU A 401 14.53 -15.99 23.14
C LEU A 401 15.37 -16.47 24.34
N ASN A 402 16.21 -17.49 24.17
CA ASN A 402 16.76 -18.32 25.26
C ASN A 402 15.65 -18.91 26.16
N ALA A 403 14.54 -19.34 25.55
CA ALA A 403 13.39 -19.92 26.24
C ALA A 403 12.62 -20.88 25.32
N HIS A 404 12.02 -21.93 25.89
CA HIS A 404 11.18 -22.89 25.17
C HIS A 404 9.82 -22.29 24.82
N ILE A 405 9.38 -22.45 23.57
CA ILE A 405 8.08 -21.96 23.08
C ILE A 405 7.02 -23.05 23.23
N GLN A 406 6.01 -22.78 24.05
CA GLN A 406 4.84 -23.65 24.19
C GLN A 406 3.80 -23.34 23.10
N GLU A 407 3.17 -24.40 22.57
CA GLU A 407 2.07 -24.37 21.60
C GLU A 407 2.27 -23.40 20.39
N PRO A 408 3.38 -23.50 19.62
CA PRO A 408 3.65 -22.63 18.48
C PRO A 408 2.64 -22.82 17.34
N ILE A 409 1.96 -21.74 16.93
CA ILE A 409 0.96 -21.75 15.86
C ILE A 409 1.58 -21.19 14.57
N PHE A 410 1.72 -22.04 13.54
CA PHE A 410 2.13 -21.60 12.20
C PHE A 410 0.94 -21.27 11.30
N HIS A 411 0.86 -20.02 10.83
CA HIS A 411 -0.01 -19.62 9.73
C HIS A 411 0.80 -19.43 8.45
N ARG A 412 0.41 -20.07 7.33
CA ARG A 412 1.05 -19.89 6.02
C ARG A 412 0.43 -18.70 5.28
N VAL A 413 1.18 -17.62 5.16
CA VAL A 413 0.70 -16.34 4.61
C VAL A 413 0.64 -16.38 3.08
N ARG A 414 1.77 -16.67 2.42
CA ARG A 414 1.88 -16.68 0.95
C ARG A 414 3.19 -17.30 0.47
N ASP A 415 3.24 -17.72 -0.79
CA ASP A 415 4.51 -17.95 -1.49
C ASP A 415 5.19 -16.62 -1.87
N VAL A 416 6.51 -16.55 -1.80
CA VAL A 416 7.28 -15.33 -2.10
C VAL A 416 8.33 -15.51 -3.20
N ALA A 417 8.79 -16.74 -3.43
CA ALA A 417 9.61 -17.15 -4.56
C ALA A 417 9.48 -18.69 -4.74
N PRO A 418 9.94 -19.28 -5.86
CA PRO A 418 10.09 -20.73 -5.95
C PRO A 418 10.84 -21.28 -4.72
N ASN A 419 10.31 -22.35 -4.12
CA ASN A 419 10.85 -22.98 -2.91
C ASN A 419 10.97 -22.07 -1.67
N LYS A 420 10.25 -20.93 -1.59
CA LYS A 420 10.25 -20.03 -0.42
C LYS A 420 8.86 -19.44 -0.15
N ALA A 421 8.35 -19.65 1.06
CA ALA A 421 7.09 -19.11 1.53
C ALA A 421 7.25 -18.25 2.79
N MET A 422 6.26 -17.41 3.06
CA MET A 422 6.13 -16.54 4.23
C MET A 422 5.13 -17.15 5.21
N PHE A 423 5.48 -17.14 6.49
CA PHE A 423 4.67 -17.64 7.59
C PHE A 423 4.56 -16.59 8.70
N CYS A 424 3.53 -16.70 9.53
CA CYS A 424 3.42 -16.06 10.83
C CYS A 424 3.51 -17.17 11.90
N LEU A 425 4.60 -17.20 12.64
CA LEU A 425 4.74 -18.00 13.86
C LEU A 425 4.14 -17.20 15.01
N SER A 426 3.05 -17.70 15.60
CA SER A 426 2.37 -17.06 16.73
C SER A 426 2.49 -17.89 18.00
N PHE A 427 2.87 -17.28 19.12
CA PHE A 427 3.05 -17.96 20.41
C PHE A 427 2.95 -16.98 21.58
N ARG A 428 2.67 -17.49 22.78
CA ARG A 428 2.69 -16.71 24.03
C ARG A 428 4.16 -16.55 24.47
N LEU A 429 4.61 -15.33 24.77
CA LEU A 429 5.98 -15.11 25.26
C LEU A 429 6.23 -15.98 26.52
N PRO A 430 7.34 -16.74 26.62
CA PRO A 430 7.56 -17.63 27.76
C PRO A 430 7.87 -16.89 29.08
N GLU A 431 7.46 -17.49 30.20
CA GLU A 431 7.76 -17.03 31.57
C GLU A 431 9.26 -16.88 31.87
N ALA A 432 10.12 -17.62 31.16
CA ALA A 432 11.58 -17.51 31.29
C ALA A 432 12.18 -16.22 30.70
N CYS A 433 11.38 -15.38 30.03
CA CYS A 433 11.79 -14.08 29.51
C CYS A 433 11.63 -12.93 30.51
N PHE A 434 11.04 -13.18 31.68
CA PHE A 434 11.00 -12.21 32.78
C PHE A 434 12.39 -11.93 33.35
N LYS A 435 12.59 -10.71 33.83
CA LYS A 435 13.72 -10.34 34.70
C LYS A 435 13.29 -10.50 36.16
N ASP A 436 13.90 -11.47 36.84
CA ASP A 436 13.79 -11.60 38.29
C ASP A 436 14.78 -10.62 38.96
N ASP A 437 14.39 -9.97 40.06
CA ASP A 437 15.24 -8.99 40.78
C ASP A 437 16.48 -9.62 41.46
N ALA A 438 16.65 -10.94 41.36
CA ALA A 438 17.65 -11.76 42.07
C ALA A 438 19.02 -11.89 41.34
N THR A 439 19.58 -10.78 40.85
CA THR A 439 20.98 -10.73 40.36
C THR A 439 21.74 -9.52 40.91
N ASN A 440 21.75 -9.38 42.24
CA ASN A 440 22.61 -8.46 43.01
C ASN A 440 23.01 -9.10 44.36
N ILE A 441 23.89 -10.10 44.30
CA ILE A 441 24.66 -10.68 45.43
C ILE A 441 26.07 -10.97 44.92
#